data_AF-A0A2S0L041-F1
#
_entry.id   AF-A0A2S0L041-F1
#
_cell.length_a   1.000
_cell.length_b   1.000
_cell.length_c   1.000
_cell.angle_alpha   90.00
_cell.angle_beta   90.00
_cell.angle_gamma   90.00
#
_symmetry.space_group_name_H-M   'P 1'
#
loop_
_entity.id
_entity.type
_entity.pdbx_description
1 polymer ?
#
loop_
_entity_poly.entity_id
_entity_poly.type
_entity_poly.pdbx_seq_one_letter_code
_entity_poly.pdbx_strand_id
1 'polypeptide(L)'
;MAKNKIKSDPQNVRKHDARNKQVIFDSLKELGAGRSILIDAADTAVAGNGVLEQAEKLGIPIRVVESDGSELIAVKRVDLTPDDPKRKALAIADNRAGDLSAFDEEGLAKLISECGDLAAKVGFDSAELEKMALSVADDLPEQPVDPDAPEVPFAEELLEKHNYIVLFYDNDVDWLQALTLFDIRSVRDSGARPGYERRGVGRVIRGADAINRITGGAR
;
A
#
# COMPACT_ATOMS: atom_id res chain seq x y z
N MET A 1 24.44 -30.76 -16.67
CA MET A 1 24.62 -29.70 -15.64
C MET A 1 23.35 -29.65 -14.83
N ALA A 2 23.44 -29.70 -13.49
CA ALA A 2 22.27 -29.54 -12.65
C ALA A 2 21.66 -28.16 -12.96
N LYS A 3 20.40 -28.11 -13.37
CA LYS A 3 19.67 -26.84 -13.48
C LYS A 3 19.48 -26.36 -12.05
N ASN A 4 20.26 -25.37 -11.61
CA ASN A 4 19.90 -24.65 -10.38
C ASN A 4 18.50 -24.08 -10.59
N LYS A 5 17.58 -24.49 -9.73
CA LYS A 5 16.19 -24.06 -9.79
C LYS A 5 16.13 -22.64 -9.22
N ILE A 6 15.65 -21.70 -10.02
CA ILE A 6 15.40 -20.33 -9.56
C ILE A 6 14.24 -20.38 -8.56
N LYS A 7 14.41 -19.71 -7.42
CA LYS A 7 13.42 -19.64 -6.35
C LYS A 7 12.59 -18.36 -6.52
N SER A 8 11.29 -18.47 -6.34
CA SER A 8 10.45 -17.28 -6.12
C SER A 8 10.88 -16.60 -4.82
N ASP A 9 10.84 -15.27 -4.80
CA ASP A 9 11.15 -14.50 -3.60
C ASP A 9 9.99 -14.57 -2.60
N PRO A 10 10.19 -15.12 -1.38
CA PRO A 10 9.16 -15.15 -0.34
C PRO A 10 8.75 -13.76 0.17
N GLN A 11 9.57 -12.72 -0.05
CA GLN A 11 9.29 -11.33 0.31
C GLN A 11 8.82 -10.50 -0.89
N ASN A 12 8.46 -11.12 -2.03
CA ASN A 12 7.97 -10.40 -3.19
C ASN A 12 6.70 -9.59 -2.86
N VAL A 13 6.85 -8.27 -2.80
CA VAL A 13 5.76 -7.33 -2.49
C VAL A 13 4.82 -7.09 -3.68
N ARG A 14 5.10 -7.65 -4.87
CA ARG A 14 4.15 -7.59 -6.00
C ARG A 14 3.14 -8.72 -5.94
N LYS A 15 1.87 -8.37 -5.75
CA LYS A 15 0.73 -9.27 -5.78
C LYS A 15 0.24 -9.46 -7.22
N HIS A 16 0.07 -10.73 -7.60
CA HIS A 16 -0.41 -11.15 -8.91
C HIS A 16 -1.72 -11.92 -8.76
N ASP A 17 -2.84 -11.31 -9.18
CA ASP A 17 -4.14 -11.98 -9.20
C ASP A 17 -4.28 -12.96 -10.38
N ALA A 18 -5.41 -13.69 -10.45
CA ALA A 18 -5.63 -14.66 -11.52
C ALA A 18 -5.63 -14.02 -12.91
N ARG A 19 -6.18 -12.80 -13.04
CA ARG A 19 -6.23 -12.06 -14.30
C ARG A 19 -4.83 -11.67 -14.77
N ASN A 20 -4.00 -11.14 -13.88
CA ASN A 20 -2.62 -10.78 -14.12
C ASN A 20 -1.81 -12.00 -14.57
N LYS A 21 -1.92 -13.10 -13.83
CA LYS A 21 -1.25 -14.37 -14.17
C LYS A 21 -1.67 -14.90 -15.53
N GLN A 22 -2.95 -14.81 -15.87
CA GLN A 22 -3.46 -15.23 -17.17
C GLN A 22 -2.85 -14.40 -18.32
N VAL A 23 -2.76 -13.06 -18.17
CA VAL A 23 -2.13 -12.19 -19.17
C VAL A 23 -0.66 -12.56 -19.36
N ILE A 24 0.08 -12.81 -18.27
CA ILE A 24 1.48 -13.25 -18.34
C ILE A 24 1.58 -14.60 -19.05
N PHE A 25 0.73 -15.55 -18.68
CA PHE A 25 0.71 -16.90 -19.26
C PHE A 25 0.46 -16.85 -20.78
N ASP A 26 -0.59 -16.15 -21.22
CA ASP A 26 -0.94 -16.04 -22.63
C ASP A 26 0.15 -15.32 -23.43
N SER A 27 0.73 -14.26 -22.85
CA SER A 27 1.87 -13.56 -23.46
C SER A 27 3.07 -14.49 -23.65
N LEU A 28 3.48 -15.23 -22.62
CA LEU A 28 4.59 -16.18 -22.72
C LEU A 28 4.32 -17.30 -23.73
N LYS A 29 3.10 -17.83 -23.73
CA LYS A 29 2.71 -18.94 -24.59
C LYS A 29 2.64 -18.54 -26.07
N GLU A 30 1.96 -17.44 -26.37
CA GLU A 30 1.66 -17.05 -27.76
C GLU A 30 2.73 -16.12 -28.35
N LEU A 31 3.35 -15.28 -27.52
CA LEU A 31 4.27 -14.21 -27.95
C LEU A 31 5.74 -14.53 -27.61
N GLY A 32 5.97 -15.46 -26.68
CA GLY A 32 7.28 -15.81 -26.15
C GLY A 32 7.80 -14.78 -25.15
N ALA A 33 8.89 -15.10 -24.45
CA ALA A 33 9.52 -14.19 -23.49
C ALA A 33 9.95 -12.88 -24.17
N GLY A 34 9.51 -11.75 -23.60
CA GLY A 34 9.85 -10.39 -24.05
C GLY A 34 11.00 -9.81 -23.25
N ARG A 35 10.75 -9.48 -21.97
CA ARG A 35 11.76 -9.00 -21.03
C ARG A 35 12.43 -10.13 -20.24
N SER A 36 13.63 -9.87 -19.75
CA SER A 36 14.32 -10.73 -18.77
C SER A 36 13.72 -10.57 -17.36
N ILE A 37 14.04 -11.53 -16.50
CA ILE A 37 13.84 -11.43 -15.04
C ILE A 37 15.16 -11.06 -14.36
N LEU A 38 15.10 -10.58 -13.13
CA LEU A 38 16.28 -10.31 -12.30
C LEU A 38 16.33 -11.34 -11.17
N ILE A 39 17.49 -11.96 -10.97
CA ILE A 39 17.76 -12.87 -9.85
C ILE A 39 18.97 -12.36 -9.06
N ASP A 40 19.01 -12.65 -7.76
CA ASP A 40 20.16 -12.38 -6.91
C ASP A 40 21.23 -13.49 -7.02
N ALA A 41 22.36 -13.29 -6.33
CA ALA A 41 23.46 -14.26 -6.28
C ALA A 41 23.10 -15.60 -5.62
N ALA A 42 21.92 -15.70 -4.98
CA ALA A 42 21.41 -16.90 -4.34
C ALA A 42 20.33 -17.61 -5.18
N ASP A 43 20.21 -17.29 -6.47
CA ASP A 43 19.21 -17.83 -7.39
C ASP A 43 17.75 -17.50 -6.96
N THR A 44 17.52 -16.34 -6.34
CA THR A 44 16.18 -15.87 -5.91
C THR A 44 15.70 -14.74 -6.80
N ALA A 45 14.45 -14.78 -7.24
CA ALA A 45 13.87 -13.81 -8.17
C ALA A 45 13.57 -12.46 -7.52
N VAL A 46 14.41 -11.45 -7.79
CA VAL A 46 14.23 -10.06 -7.32
C VAL A 46 13.15 -9.34 -8.12
N ALA A 47 13.09 -9.56 -9.44
CA ALA A 47 12.06 -8.98 -10.30
C ALA A 47 11.58 -9.98 -11.34
N GLY A 48 10.27 -9.94 -11.64
CA GLY A 48 9.65 -10.87 -12.59
C GLY A 48 9.14 -12.17 -11.96
N ASN A 49 8.81 -12.17 -10.66
CA ASN A 49 8.25 -13.34 -9.96
C ASN A 49 7.03 -13.97 -10.68
N GLY A 50 6.05 -13.16 -11.10
CA GLY A 50 4.90 -13.66 -11.87
C GLY A 50 5.28 -14.28 -13.22
N VAL A 51 6.31 -13.74 -13.88
CA VAL A 51 6.85 -14.27 -15.15
C VAL A 51 7.53 -15.61 -14.93
N LEU A 52 8.37 -15.73 -13.90
CA LEU A 52 9.02 -16.99 -13.51
C LEU A 52 7.97 -18.07 -13.25
N GLU A 53 6.96 -17.78 -12.41
CA GLU A 53 5.90 -18.74 -12.08
C GLU A 53 5.20 -19.29 -13.35
N GLN A 54 4.84 -18.42 -14.29
CA GLN A 54 4.16 -18.87 -15.51
C GLN A 54 5.10 -19.54 -16.51
N ALA A 55 6.37 -19.10 -16.60
CA ALA A 55 7.38 -19.71 -17.46
C ALA A 55 7.70 -21.14 -17.03
N GLU A 56 7.80 -21.39 -15.72
CA GLU A 56 7.96 -22.74 -15.16
C GLU A 56 6.77 -23.64 -15.49
N LYS A 57 5.54 -23.15 -15.36
CA LYS A 57 4.32 -23.89 -15.75
C LYS A 57 4.31 -24.27 -17.23
N LEU A 58 4.81 -23.39 -18.09
CA LEU A 58 4.91 -23.63 -19.53
C LEU A 58 6.14 -24.47 -19.92
N GLY A 59 7.03 -24.79 -18.96
CA GLY A 59 8.27 -25.50 -19.23
C GLY A 59 9.26 -24.74 -20.11
N ILE A 60 9.17 -23.40 -20.13
CA ILE A 60 10.07 -22.55 -20.93
C ILE A 60 11.50 -22.67 -20.38
N PRO A 61 12.50 -23.02 -21.20
CA PRO A 61 13.89 -23.08 -20.76
C PRO A 61 14.40 -21.72 -20.31
N ILE A 62 15.01 -21.67 -19.13
CA ILE A 62 15.61 -20.44 -18.58
C ILE A 62 17.12 -20.46 -18.82
N ARG A 63 17.64 -19.35 -19.34
CA ARG A 63 19.06 -19.09 -19.53
C ARG A 63 19.50 -17.99 -18.58
N VAL A 64 20.47 -18.27 -17.71
CA VAL A 64 21.06 -17.29 -16.80
C VAL A 64 22.26 -16.63 -17.47
N VAL A 65 22.36 -15.32 -17.32
CA VAL A 65 23.52 -14.50 -17.71
C VAL A 65 23.98 -13.78 -16.45
N GLU A 66 25.18 -14.10 -15.98
CA GLU A 66 25.76 -13.45 -14.80
C GLU A 66 26.18 -12.01 -15.14
N SER A 67 25.91 -11.08 -14.22
CA SER A 67 26.28 -9.67 -14.32
C SER A 67 26.41 -9.09 -12.90
N ASP A 68 27.31 -8.11 -12.74
CA ASP A 68 27.46 -7.33 -11.52
C ASP A 68 26.67 -6.01 -11.55
N GLY A 69 25.90 -5.77 -12.62
CA GLY A 69 25.11 -4.57 -12.83
C GLY A 69 25.87 -3.40 -13.45
N SER A 70 27.15 -3.55 -13.81
CA SER A 70 27.94 -2.51 -14.50
C SER A 70 27.56 -2.34 -15.97
N GLU A 71 26.93 -3.35 -16.59
CA GLU A 71 26.47 -3.35 -17.98
C GLU A 71 24.96 -3.63 -18.08
N LEU A 72 24.29 -2.93 -19.01
CA LEU A 72 22.89 -3.19 -19.34
C LEU A 72 22.76 -4.41 -20.26
N ILE A 73 22.10 -5.46 -19.78
CA ILE A 73 21.82 -6.66 -20.59
C ILE A 73 20.58 -6.43 -21.46
N ALA A 74 20.77 -6.40 -22.78
CA ALA A 74 19.70 -6.25 -23.77
C ALA A 74 19.30 -7.60 -24.40
N VAL A 75 18.00 -7.92 -24.39
CA VAL A 75 17.44 -9.11 -25.07
C VAL A 75 16.99 -8.73 -26.48
N LYS A 76 17.67 -9.26 -27.51
CA LYS A 76 17.30 -9.05 -28.92
C LYS A 76 16.48 -10.22 -29.47
N ARG A 77 15.20 -9.99 -29.75
CA ARG A 77 14.31 -10.94 -30.46
C ARG A 77 14.53 -10.83 -31.98
N VAL A 78 15.32 -11.75 -32.53
CA VAL A 78 15.68 -11.77 -33.96
C VAL A 78 14.52 -12.21 -34.87
N ASP A 79 13.48 -12.80 -34.29
CA ASP A 79 12.26 -13.25 -34.98
C ASP A 79 11.21 -12.14 -35.15
N LEU A 80 11.38 -10.98 -34.49
CA LEU A 80 10.41 -9.87 -34.52
C LEU A 80 10.88 -8.74 -35.45
N THR A 81 10.04 -8.35 -36.41
CA THR A 81 10.27 -7.16 -37.26
C THR A 81 9.43 -5.98 -36.78
N PRO A 82 9.77 -4.71 -37.12
CA PRO A 82 9.04 -3.53 -36.63
C PRO A 82 7.52 -3.57 -36.83
N ASP A 83 7.07 -4.10 -37.97
CA ASP A 83 5.66 -4.16 -38.36
C ASP A 83 4.91 -5.40 -37.87
N ASP A 84 5.62 -6.37 -37.30
CA ASP A 84 5.07 -7.64 -36.83
C ASP A 84 3.96 -7.41 -35.78
N PRO A 85 2.72 -7.89 -36.02
CA PRO A 85 1.65 -7.86 -35.04
C PRO A 85 2.03 -8.51 -33.70
N LYS A 86 2.84 -9.57 -33.71
CA LYS A 86 3.34 -10.25 -32.50
C LYS A 86 4.22 -9.32 -31.67
N ARG A 87 5.08 -8.51 -32.31
CA ARG A 87 5.89 -7.48 -31.64
C ARG A 87 5.00 -6.45 -30.94
N LYS A 88 3.96 -5.98 -31.63
CA LYS A 88 3.01 -4.98 -31.11
C LYS A 88 2.22 -5.54 -29.93
N ALA A 89 1.69 -6.75 -30.06
CA ALA A 89 0.98 -7.45 -28.99
C ALA A 89 1.88 -7.69 -27.77
N LEU A 90 3.13 -8.10 -27.99
CA LEU A 90 4.09 -8.36 -26.91
C LEU A 90 4.37 -7.09 -26.12
N ALA A 91 4.62 -5.96 -26.80
CA ALA A 91 4.85 -4.68 -26.15
C ALA A 91 3.66 -4.24 -25.27
N ILE A 92 2.42 -4.47 -25.72
CA ILE A 92 1.22 -4.13 -24.96
C ILE A 92 1.04 -5.06 -23.76
N ALA A 93 1.07 -6.37 -23.99
CA ALA A 93 0.82 -7.37 -22.95
C ALA A 93 1.86 -7.30 -21.82
N ASP A 94 3.12 -7.08 -22.18
CA ASP A 94 4.24 -7.00 -21.24
C ASP A 94 4.14 -5.77 -20.32
N ASN A 95 3.77 -4.60 -20.87
CA ASN A 95 3.50 -3.41 -20.05
C ASN A 95 2.22 -3.57 -19.22
N ARG A 96 1.15 -4.09 -19.83
CA ARG A 96 -0.14 -4.25 -19.15
C ARG A 96 -0.09 -5.25 -18.01
N ALA A 97 0.75 -6.28 -18.10
CA ALA A 97 1.01 -7.21 -16.99
C ALA A 97 1.62 -6.50 -15.77
N GLY A 98 2.40 -5.43 -15.97
CA GLY A 98 2.85 -4.57 -14.87
C GLY A 98 1.68 -3.86 -14.18
N ASP A 99 0.85 -3.17 -14.97
CA ASP A 99 -0.29 -2.37 -14.47
C ASP A 99 -1.34 -3.20 -13.72
N LEU A 100 -1.51 -4.46 -14.11
CA LEU A 100 -2.49 -5.36 -13.50
C LEU A 100 -2.00 -5.97 -12.17
N SER A 101 -0.76 -5.68 -11.76
CA SER A 101 -0.23 -6.11 -10.46
C SER A 101 -0.38 -4.98 -9.44
N ALA A 102 -0.57 -5.35 -8.17
CA ALA A 102 -0.63 -4.42 -7.06
C ALA A 102 0.57 -4.62 -6.13
N PHE A 103 0.91 -3.61 -5.35
CA PHE A 103 1.83 -3.78 -4.24
C PHE A 103 1.09 -4.30 -3.01
N ASP A 104 1.78 -5.12 -2.23
CA ASP A 104 1.46 -5.40 -0.85
C ASP A 104 1.94 -4.23 0.01
N GLU A 105 1.03 -3.34 0.42
CA GLU A 105 1.41 -2.08 1.08
C GLU A 105 2.18 -2.32 2.39
N GLU A 106 1.77 -3.29 3.21
CA GLU A 106 2.44 -3.64 4.47
C GLU A 106 3.85 -4.19 4.22
N GLY A 107 3.97 -5.18 3.33
CA GLY A 107 5.26 -5.77 2.96
C GLY A 107 6.19 -4.75 2.31
N LEU A 108 5.64 -3.86 1.47
CA LEU A 108 6.38 -2.79 0.81
C LEU A 108 6.93 -1.78 1.83
N ALA A 109 6.10 -1.30 2.75
CA ALA A 109 6.52 -0.37 3.79
C ALA A 109 7.65 -0.96 4.65
N LYS A 110 7.53 -2.24 5.01
CA LYS A 110 8.58 -2.96 5.74
C LYS A 110 9.89 -2.98 4.95
N LEU A 111 9.88 -3.41 3.68
CA LEU A 111 11.09 -3.45 2.86
C LEU A 111 11.71 -2.07 2.65
N ILE A 112 10.91 -1.03 2.48
CA ILE A 112 11.40 0.35 2.38
C ILE A 112 12.11 0.78 3.66
N SER A 113 11.57 0.44 4.84
CA SER A 113 12.23 0.74 6.13
C SER A 113 13.59 0.03 6.27
N GLU A 114 13.74 -1.15 5.67
CA GLU A 114 14.97 -1.93 5.68
C GLU A 114 16.03 -1.41 4.69
N CYS A 115 15.65 -0.54 3.74
CA CYS A 115 16.55 0.01 2.72
C CYS A 115 17.47 1.13 3.23
N GLY A 116 17.26 1.66 4.44
CA GLY A 116 18.08 2.74 5.01
C GLY A 116 18.16 3.96 4.08
N ASP A 117 19.38 4.44 3.81
CA ASP A 117 19.62 5.61 2.94
C ASP A 117 19.14 5.40 1.49
N LEU A 118 18.94 4.15 1.07
CA LEU A 118 18.43 3.82 -0.27
C LEU A 118 16.91 3.94 -0.38
N ALA A 119 16.18 4.16 0.73
CA ALA A 119 14.73 4.36 0.69
C ALA A 119 14.33 5.50 -0.27
N ALA A 120 15.14 6.57 -0.36
CA ALA A 120 14.90 7.67 -1.30
C ALA A 120 15.11 7.29 -2.79
N LYS A 121 15.58 6.07 -3.09
CA LYS A 121 15.86 5.57 -4.45
C LYS A 121 14.89 4.49 -4.92
N VAL A 122 13.92 4.08 -4.10
CA VAL A 122 12.97 3.01 -4.43
C VAL A 122 11.87 3.44 -5.41
N GLY A 123 11.82 4.72 -5.79
CA GLY A 123 10.97 5.24 -6.86
C GLY A 123 9.59 5.74 -6.42
N PHE A 124 9.36 5.88 -5.12
CA PHE A 124 8.18 6.52 -4.54
C PHE A 124 8.50 7.97 -4.14
N ASP A 125 7.54 8.87 -4.33
CA ASP A 125 7.66 10.24 -3.84
C ASP A 125 7.36 10.35 -2.33
N SER A 126 7.67 11.50 -1.74
CA SER A 126 7.49 11.70 -0.29
C SER A 126 6.04 11.60 0.16
N ALA A 127 5.08 12.00 -0.68
CA ALA A 127 3.67 11.93 -0.34
C ALA A 127 3.13 10.49 -0.41
N GLU A 128 3.60 9.70 -1.39
CA GLU A 128 3.31 8.27 -1.49
C GLU A 128 3.86 7.52 -0.28
N LEU A 129 5.10 7.80 0.12
CA LEU A 129 5.73 7.19 1.30
C LEU A 129 5.02 7.59 2.60
N GLU A 130 4.64 8.86 2.75
CA GLU A 130 3.91 9.33 3.93
C GLU A 130 2.53 8.68 4.02
N LYS A 131 1.82 8.54 2.89
CA LYS A 131 0.54 7.83 2.84
C LYS A 131 0.69 6.36 3.27
N MET A 132 1.75 5.68 2.83
CA MET A 132 2.03 4.29 3.25
C MET A 132 2.41 4.19 4.73
N ALA A 133 3.14 5.17 5.26
CA ALA A 133 3.47 5.21 6.69
C ALA A 133 2.22 5.44 7.56
N LEU A 134 1.30 6.29 7.09
CA LEU A 134 0.04 6.56 7.78
C LEU A 134 -0.90 5.36 7.77
N SER A 135 -0.99 4.62 6.65
CA SER A 135 -1.84 3.42 6.60
C SER A 135 -1.37 2.31 7.54
N VAL A 136 -0.06 2.14 7.72
CA VAL A 136 0.50 1.19 8.69
C VAL A 136 0.32 1.67 10.14
N ALA A 137 0.33 2.98 10.39
CA ALA A 137 0.12 3.53 11.74
C ALA A 137 -1.34 3.36 12.23
N ASP A 138 -2.32 3.39 11.32
CA ASP A 138 -3.74 3.18 11.63
C ASP A 138 -4.07 1.69 11.95
N ASP A 139 -3.24 0.74 11.50
CA ASP A 139 -3.37 -0.70 11.77
C ASP A 139 -2.64 -1.16 13.05
N LEU A 140 -2.01 -0.23 13.79
CA LEU A 140 -1.51 -0.53 15.13
C LEU A 140 -2.71 -0.81 16.05
N PRO A 141 -2.71 -1.92 16.81
CA PRO A 141 -3.78 -2.18 17.75
C PRO A 141 -3.93 -1.00 18.70
N GLU A 142 -5.18 -0.55 18.92
CA GLU A 142 -5.49 0.47 19.93
C GLU A 142 -4.71 0.11 21.20
N GLN A 143 -3.96 1.08 21.73
CA GLN A 143 -3.22 0.84 22.95
C GLN A 143 -4.17 0.29 24.01
N PRO A 144 -3.76 -0.74 24.77
CA PRO A 144 -4.62 -1.33 25.78
C PRO A 144 -5.17 -0.22 26.67
N VAL A 145 -6.49 -0.15 26.74
CA VAL A 145 -7.23 0.84 27.52
C VAL A 145 -6.66 0.82 28.93
N ASP A 146 -6.10 1.94 29.38
CA ASP A 146 -5.58 2.09 30.73
C ASP A 146 -6.71 1.77 31.73
N PRO A 147 -6.59 0.73 32.57
CA PRO A 147 -7.63 0.36 33.52
C PRO A 147 -7.91 1.45 34.56
N ASP A 148 -7.01 2.43 34.71
CA ASP A 148 -7.18 3.62 35.56
C ASP A 148 -7.68 4.85 34.77
N ALA A 149 -8.04 4.71 33.49
CA ALA A 149 -8.60 5.80 32.71
C ALA A 149 -9.92 6.31 33.34
N PRO A 150 -10.13 7.63 33.43
CA PRO A 150 -11.35 8.18 33.99
C PRO A 150 -12.59 7.69 33.22
N GLU A 151 -13.65 7.29 33.94
CA GLU A 151 -14.92 6.82 33.34
C GLU A 151 -15.54 7.82 32.34
N VAL A 152 -15.14 9.09 32.41
CA VAL A 152 -15.53 10.15 31.47
C VAL A 152 -14.26 10.73 30.84
N PRO A 153 -14.08 10.65 29.51
CA PRO A 153 -12.94 11.25 28.83
C PRO A 153 -12.96 12.78 28.96
N PHE A 154 -11.78 13.37 28.98
CA PHE A 154 -11.62 14.82 28.91
C PHE A 154 -11.98 15.32 27.50
N ALA A 155 -12.42 16.58 27.42
CA ALA A 155 -12.62 17.24 26.14
C ALA A 155 -11.29 17.36 25.38
N GLU A 156 -11.27 16.90 24.13
CA GLU A 156 -10.23 17.32 23.17
C GLU A 156 -10.44 18.80 22.81
N GLU A 157 -9.34 19.55 22.70
CA GLU A 157 -9.37 20.99 22.45
C GLU A 157 -8.92 21.36 21.03
N LEU A 158 -9.47 22.47 20.53
CA LEU A 158 -9.07 23.02 19.24
C LEU A 158 -7.62 23.53 19.34
N LEU A 159 -6.81 23.32 18.28
CA LEU A 159 -5.41 23.77 18.16
C LEU A 159 -4.37 22.94 18.93
N GLU A 160 -4.74 21.77 19.44
CA GLU A 160 -3.78 20.70 19.75
C GLU A 160 -3.08 20.19 18.46
N LYS A 161 -2.07 19.31 18.57
CA LYS A 161 -1.28 18.83 17.42
C LYS A 161 -2.08 17.88 16.51
N HIS A 162 -3.13 18.37 15.87
CA HIS A 162 -3.98 17.64 14.93
C HIS A 162 -4.26 18.47 13.68
N ASN A 163 -4.80 17.80 12.65
CA ASN A 163 -5.36 18.45 11.47
C ASN A 163 -6.87 18.58 11.64
N TYR A 164 -7.43 19.76 11.34
CA TYR A 164 -8.81 20.10 11.69
C TYR A 164 -9.66 20.43 10.46
N ILE A 165 -10.91 19.98 10.50
CA ILE A 165 -12.01 20.55 9.71
C ILE A 165 -12.95 21.23 10.70
N VAL A 166 -13.26 22.51 10.48
CA VAL A 166 -14.11 23.30 11.38
C VAL A 166 -15.48 23.49 10.74
N LEU A 167 -16.53 23.02 11.43
CA LEU A 167 -17.92 23.26 11.06
C LEU A 167 -18.48 24.43 11.88
N PHE A 168 -19.00 25.44 11.21
CA PHE A 168 -19.62 26.60 11.83
C PHE A 168 -21.14 26.50 11.71
N TYR A 169 -21.84 26.64 12.84
CA TYR A 169 -23.30 26.63 12.94
C TYR A 169 -23.75 28.00 13.43
N ASP A 170 -24.60 28.68 12.66
CA ASP A 170 -25.11 30.03 12.97
C ASP A 170 -26.48 30.00 13.68
N ASN A 171 -27.04 28.80 13.88
CA ASN A 171 -28.32 28.60 14.54
C ASN A 171 -28.32 27.34 15.43
N ASP A 172 -29.13 27.40 16.48
CA ASP A 172 -29.18 26.35 17.51
C ASP A 172 -29.82 25.04 17.01
N VAL A 173 -30.70 25.11 16.01
CA VAL A 173 -31.40 23.93 15.48
C VAL A 173 -30.43 23.01 14.74
N ASP A 174 -29.58 23.58 13.88
CA ASP A 174 -28.56 22.82 13.16
C ASP A 174 -27.46 22.32 14.11
N TRP A 175 -27.15 23.10 15.15
CA TRP A 175 -26.25 22.65 16.21
C TRP A 175 -26.80 21.44 16.98
N LEU A 176 -28.08 21.45 17.37
CA LEU A 176 -28.72 20.31 18.03
C LEU A 176 -28.75 19.06 17.15
N GLN A 177 -28.95 19.23 15.84
CA GLN A 177 -28.86 18.14 14.87
C GLN A 177 -27.44 17.59 14.80
N ALA A 178 -26.42 18.44 14.77
CA ALA A 178 -25.02 18.04 14.77
C ALA A 178 -24.65 17.25 16.04
N LEU A 179 -25.11 17.71 17.22
CA LEU A 179 -24.92 16.98 18.47
C LEU A 179 -25.47 15.55 18.39
N THR A 180 -26.64 15.39 17.77
CA THR A 180 -27.28 14.08 17.61
C THR A 180 -26.58 13.22 16.57
N LEU A 181 -26.27 13.79 15.40
CA LEU A 181 -25.63 13.08 14.28
C LEU A 181 -24.25 12.55 14.65
N PHE A 182 -23.48 13.36 15.38
CA PHE A 182 -22.12 13.03 15.79
C PHE A 182 -22.04 12.41 17.21
N ASP A 183 -23.16 12.27 17.92
CA ASP A 183 -23.23 11.82 19.34
C ASP A 183 -22.25 12.59 20.23
N ILE A 184 -22.26 13.91 20.07
CA ILE A 184 -21.44 14.79 20.89
C ILE A 184 -22.08 14.89 22.27
N ARG A 185 -21.36 14.41 23.28
CA ARG A 185 -21.81 14.38 24.68
C ARG A 185 -21.14 15.45 25.52
N SER A 186 -21.70 15.65 26.71
CA SER A 186 -21.02 16.45 27.75
C SER A 186 -19.83 15.69 28.30
N VAL A 187 -18.66 16.29 28.21
CA VAL A 187 -17.35 15.78 28.67
C VAL A 187 -16.81 16.66 29.79
N ARG A 188 -15.78 16.18 30.48
CA ARG A 188 -15.12 16.98 31.54
C ARG A 188 -14.20 18.02 30.90
N ASP A 189 -14.27 19.23 31.44
CA ASP A 189 -13.35 20.32 31.07
C ASP A 189 -11.92 19.95 31.54
N SER A 190 -10.94 20.09 30.66
CA SER A 190 -9.52 19.81 30.94
C SER A 190 -8.91 20.78 31.96
N GLY A 191 -9.55 21.94 32.20
CA GLY A 191 -9.14 22.96 33.17
C GLY A 191 -9.74 22.82 34.58
N ALA A 192 -10.39 21.69 34.92
CA ALA A 192 -11.04 21.51 36.21
C ALA A 192 -10.04 21.54 37.40
N ARG A 193 -10.29 22.39 38.40
CA ARG A 193 -9.49 22.48 39.63
C ARG A 193 -9.99 21.46 40.67
N PRO A 194 -9.13 21.00 41.61
CA PRO A 194 -9.56 20.09 42.68
C PRO A 194 -10.74 20.69 43.46
N GLY A 195 -11.87 19.97 43.49
CA GLY A 195 -13.10 20.39 44.19
C GLY A 195 -14.15 21.12 43.34
N TYR A 196 -13.91 21.31 42.02
CA TYR A 196 -14.89 21.95 41.13
C TYR A 196 -14.98 21.21 39.79
N GLU A 197 -16.03 20.40 39.60
CA GLU A 197 -16.30 19.69 38.34
C GLU A 197 -17.05 20.61 37.36
N ARG A 198 -16.35 21.12 36.34
CA ARG A 198 -16.98 21.73 35.16
C ARG A 198 -17.15 20.69 34.06
N ARG A 199 -18.36 20.63 33.51
CA ARG A 199 -18.70 19.83 32.33
C ARG A 199 -18.97 20.77 31.16
N GLY A 200 -18.39 20.45 30.01
CA GLY A 200 -18.54 21.18 28.76
C GLY A 200 -19.01 20.25 27.64
N VAL A 201 -19.44 20.80 26.52
CA VAL A 201 -19.75 20.01 25.32
C VAL A 201 -18.44 19.66 24.62
N GLY A 202 -18.23 18.40 24.23
CA GLY A 202 -17.02 18.00 23.49
C GLY A 202 -17.00 18.66 22.11
N ARG A 203 -16.09 19.60 21.88
CA ARG A 203 -16.09 20.42 20.65
C ARG A 203 -15.26 19.82 19.51
N VAL A 204 -14.39 18.86 19.84
CA VAL A 204 -13.55 18.13 18.90
C VAL A 204 -13.89 16.65 18.98
N ILE A 205 -14.03 16.02 17.82
CA ILE A 205 -14.30 14.59 17.67
C ILE A 205 -13.31 14.02 16.65
N ARG A 206 -12.93 12.74 16.80
CA ARG A 206 -12.08 12.07 15.81
C ARG A 206 -12.77 12.05 14.44
N GLY A 207 -12.05 12.47 13.41
CA GLY A 207 -12.58 12.58 12.04
C GLY A 207 -13.08 11.25 11.46
N ALA A 208 -12.40 10.14 11.78
CA ALA A 208 -12.83 8.80 11.36
C ALA A 208 -14.23 8.45 11.91
N ASP A 209 -14.47 8.73 13.19
CA ASP A 209 -15.77 8.48 13.83
C ASP A 209 -16.86 9.36 13.22
N ALA A 210 -16.55 10.63 12.95
CA ALA A 210 -17.47 11.55 12.31
C ALA A 210 -17.88 11.06 10.90
N ILE A 211 -16.91 10.61 10.10
CA ILE A 211 -17.16 10.09 8.75
C ILE A 211 -18.01 8.81 8.81
N ASN A 212 -17.63 7.86 9.66
CA ASN A 212 -18.35 6.58 9.82
C ASN A 212 -19.82 6.78 10.19
N ARG A 213 -20.12 7.78 11.02
CA ARG A 213 -21.49 8.13 11.43
C ARG A 213 -22.29 8.73 10.28
N ILE A 214 -21.71 9.61 9.47
CA ILE A 214 -22.39 10.21 8.31
C ILE A 214 -22.63 9.17 7.20
N THR A 215 -21.68 8.26 6.97
CA THR A 215 -21.75 7.30 5.86
C THR A 215 -22.49 6.01 6.21
N GLY A 216 -23.03 5.89 7.43
CA GLY A 216 -23.89 4.76 7.83
C GLY A 216 -23.14 3.44 8.07
N GLY A 217 -21.94 3.47 8.67
CA GLY A 217 -21.26 2.27 9.16
C GLY A 217 -20.96 1.21 8.09
N ALA A 218 -20.64 1.61 6.86
CA ALA A 218 -20.19 0.72 5.80
C ALA A 218 -18.69 0.93 5.51
N ARG A 219 -17.85 0.29 6.31
CA ARG A 219 -16.55 -0.26 5.91
C ARG A 219 -16.39 -1.61 6.57
#